data_AF-A0A7J2TJ11-F1
#
_entry.id   AF-A0A7J2TJ11-F1
#
_cell.length_a   1.000
_cell.length_b   1.000
_cell.length_c   1.000
_cell.angle_alpha   90.00
_cell.angle_beta   90.00
_cell.angle_gamma   90.00
#
_symmetry.space_group_name_H-M   'P 1'
#
loop_
_entity.id
_entity.type
_entity.pdbx_description
1 polymer ?
#
loop_
_entity_poly.entity_id
_entity_poly.type
_entity_poly.pdbx_seq_one_letter_code
_entity_poly.pdbx_strand_id
1 'polypeptide(L)' 'MVKIVHAQTVLPENVLEELKKKTGEVATKDALAKAVEHYLVCPYTHEEPFEKKLEEVIRKKKQKE' A
#
# COMPACT_ATOMS: atom_id res chain seq x y z
N MET A 1 7.24 25.15 -12.47
CA MET A 1 8.17 24.77 -11.38
C MET A 1 7.44 23.86 -10.43
N VAL A 2 7.93 22.64 -10.19
CA VAL A 2 7.33 21.72 -9.21
C VAL A 2 7.77 22.19 -7.82
N LYS A 3 6.81 22.49 -6.94
CA LYS A 3 7.11 22.80 -5.54
C LYS A 3 7.51 21.51 -4.84
N ILE A 4 8.75 21.42 -4.37
CA ILE A 4 9.25 20.27 -3.61
C ILE A 4 8.98 20.53 -2.13
N VAL A 5 8.29 19.60 -1.48
CA VAL A 5 8.01 19.63 -0.04
C VAL A 5 8.73 18.46 0.60
N HIS A 6 9.56 18.72 1.62
CA HIS A 6 10.18 17.67 2.41
C HIS A 6 9.28 17.35 3.61
N ALA A 7 8.80 16.11 3.67
CA ALA A 7 8.09 15.59 4.83
C ALA A 7 9.01 14.63 5.58
N GLN A 8 9.09 14.78 6.91
CA GLN A 8 9.84 13.90 7.80
C GLN A 8 8.93 13.45 8.92
N THR A 9 9.04 12.19 9.32
CA THR A 9 8.30 11.63 10.45
C THR A 9 9.20 10.71 11.25
N VAL A 10 8.99 10.70 12.56
CA VAL A 10 9.73 9.82 13.48
C VAL A 10 9.01 8.48 13.50
N LEU A 11 9.75 7.40 13.19
CA LEU A 11 9.24 6.04 13.32
C LEU A 11 10.04 5.28 14.39
N PRO A 12 9.37 4.45 15.21
CA PRO A 12 10.04 3.51 16.10
C PRO A 12 10.91 2.52 15.33
N GLU A 13 12.07 2.16 15.88
CA GLU A 13 13.01 1.23 15.25
C GLU A 13 12.41 -0.15 15.00
N ASN A 14 11.62 -0.66 15.95
CA ASN A 14 10.95 -1.95 15.82
C ASN A 14 9.99 -1.98 14.62
N VAL A 15 9.29 -0.88 14.34
CA VAL A 15 8.38 -0.77 13.20
C VAL A 15 9.15 -0.79 11.88
N LEU A 16 10.32 -0.14 11.85
CA LEU A 16 11.22 -0.15 10.69
C LEU A 16 11.80 -1.54 10.42
N GLU A 17 12.21 -2.25 11.47
CA GLU A 17 12.70 -3.62 11.33
C GLU A 17 11.63 -4.58 10.83
N GLU A 18 10.40 -4.47 11.36
CA GLU A 18 9.26 -5.24 10.85
C GLU A 18 8.94 -4.91 9.39
N LEU A 19 9.01 -3.63 9.01
CA LEU A 19 8.77 -3.20 7.64
C LEU A 19 9.78 -3.81 6.68
N LYS A 20 11.07 -3.80 7.04
CA LYS A 20 12.14 -4.42 6.26
C LYS A 20 11.93 -5.92 6.10
N LYS A 21 11.56 -6.61 7.18
CA LYS A 21 11.24 -8.05 7.15
C LYS A 21 10.05 -8.35 6.22
N LYS A 22 9.00 -7.53 6.27
CA LYS A 22 7.80 -7.70 5.41
C LYS A 22 8.05 -7.39 3.94
N THR A 23 8.90 -6.41 3.66
CA THR A 23 9.21 -5.97 2.28
C THR A 23 10.36 -6.74 1.65
N GLY A 24 11.17 -7.43 2.46
CA GLY A 24 12.39 -8.12 2.02
C GLY A 24 13.56 -7.18 1.73
N GLU A 25 13.44 -5.89 2.06
CA GLU A 25 14.42 -4.86 1.75
C GLU A 25 15.37 -4.60 2.93
N VAL A 26 16.65 -4.41 2.62
CA VAL A 26 17.69 -4.07 3.63
C VAL A 26 17.72 -2.56 3.88
N ALA A 27 17.52 -1.78 2.81
CA ALA A 27 17.55 -0.33 2.85
C ALA A 27 16.22 0.24 3.36
N THR A 28 16.31 1.16 4.33
CA THR A 28 15.14 1.83 4.92
C THR A 28 14.33 2.59 3.89
N LYS A 29 15.00 3.26 2.94
CA LYS A 29 14.35 4.02 1.88
C LYS A 29 13.48 3.14 0.98
N ASP A 30 14.01 1.99 0.57
CA ASP A 30 13.31 1.09 -0.36
C ASP A 30 12.15 0.36 0.33
N ALA A 31 12.32 -0.02 1.60
CA ALA A 31 11.25 -0.55 2.44
C ALA A 31 10.10 0.45 2.59
N LEU A 32 10.41 1.73 2.86
CA LEU A 32 9.41 2.79 2.98
C LEU A 32 8.74 3.11 1.63
N ALA A 33 9.50 3.16 0.54
CA ALA A 33 8.95 3.38 -0.80
C ALA A 33 7.92 2.31 -1.14
N LYS A 34 8.27 1.03 -0.99
CA LYS A 34 7.34 -0.09 -1.22
C LYS A 34 6.09 -0.02 -0.34
N ALA A 35 6.25 0.39 0.92
CA ALA A 35 5.12 0.53 1.84
C ALA A 35 4.16 1.65 1.42
N VAL A 36 4.69 2.79 0.96
CA VAL A 36 3.90 3.89 0.41
C VAL A 36 3.22 3.48 -0.88
N GLU A 37 3.95 2.86 -1.82
CA GLU A 37 3.40 2.33 -3.06
C GLU A 37 2.25 1.35 -2.78
N HIS A 38 2.45 0.42 -1.84
CA HIS A 38 1.42 -0.50 -1.39
C HIS A 38 0.20 0.24 -0.82
N TYR A 39 0.39 1.24 0.05
CA TYR A 39 -0.71 2.03 0.61
C TYR A 39 -1.52 2.77 -0.47
N LEU A 40 -0.86 3.30 -1.50
CA LEU A 40 -1.54 4.01 -2.59
C LEU A 40 -2.40 3.09 -3.47
N VAL A 41 -2.08 1.81 -3.56
CA VAL A 41 -2.80 0.83 -4.39
C VAL A 41 -3.66 -0.15 -3.58
N CYS A 42 -3.58 -0.10 -2.25
CA CYS A 42 -4.21 -1.11 -1.40
C CYS A 42 -5.73 -0.91 -1.33
N PRO A 43 -6.53 -1.91 -1.75
CA PRO A 43 -8.01 -1.84 -1.82
C PRO A 43 -8.70 -1.80 -0.44
N TYR A 44 -7.91 -1.84 0.63
CA TYR A 44 -8.37 -1.77 2.02
C TYR A 44 -8.08 -0.42 2.69
N THR A 45 -7.28 0.44 2.07
CA THR A 45 -6.78 1.69 2.69
C THR A 45 -7.40 2.94 2.09
N HIS A 46 -7.64 2.93 0.79
CA HIS A 46 -8.59 3.85 0.17
C HIS A 46 -9.93 3.14 0.16
N GLU A 47 -10.99 3.83 0.59
CA GLU A 47 -12.36 3.41 0.30
C GLU A 47 -12.51 3.39 -1.24
N GLU A 48 -12.07 2.31 -1.90
CA GLU A 48 -12.49 2.11 -3.27
C GLU A 48 -14.01 2.03 -3.28
N PRO A 49 -14.68 2.76 -4.19
CA PRO A 49 -16.13 2.78 -4.24
C PRO A 49 -16.63 1.35 -4.32
N PHE A 50 -17.66 1.07 -3.53
CA PHE A 50 -18.32 -0.22 -3.39
C PHE A 50 -18.54 -0.95 -4.74
N GLU A 51 -18.66 -0.16 -5.81
CA GLU A 51 -18.69 -0.54 -7.23
C GLU A 51 -17.61 -1.54 -7.65
N LYS A 52 -16.31 -1.32 -7.36
CA LYS A 52 -15.25 -2.24 -7.80
C LYS A 52 -15.30 -3.59 -7.07
N LYS A 53 -15.63 -3.58 -5.77
CA LYS A 53 -15.86 -4.80 -4.98
C LYS A 53 -17.09 -5.56 -5.50
N LEU A 54 -18.14 -4.83 -5.90
CA LEU A 54 -19.35 -5.43 -6.46
C LEU A 54 -19.10 -6.05 -7.85
N GLU A 55 -18.32 -5.38 -8.72
CA GLU A 55 -17.92 -5.92 -10.02
C GLU A 55 -17.10 -7.22 -9.90
N GLU A 56 -16.15 -7.29 -8.97
CA GLU A 56 -15.38 -8.52 -8.75
C GLU A 56 -16.25 -9.67 -8.25
N VAL A 57 -17.23 -9.41 -7.37
CA VAL A 57 -18.16 -10.43 -6.86
C VAL A 57 -19.08 -10.94 -7.97
N ILE A 58 -19.61 -10.04 -8.81
CA ILE A 58 -20.45 -10.41 -9.96
C ILE A 58 -19.64 -11.22 -10.98
N ARG A 59 -18.39 -10.82 -11.27
CA ARG A 59 -17.50 -11.55 -12.18
C ARG A 59 -17.19 -12.96 -11.68
N LYS A 60 -16.94 -13.13 -10.38
CA LYS A 60 -16.70 -14.43 -9.76
C LYS A 60 -17.95 -15.33 -9.75
N LYS A 61 -19.16 -14.78 -9.70
CA LYS A 61 -20.40 -15.55 -9.84
C LYS A 61 -20.63 -16.03 -11.28
N LYS A 62 -20.42 -15.16 -12.28
CA LYS A 62 -20.57 -15.50 -13.71
C LYS A 62 -19.62 -16.58 -14.23
N GLN A 63 -18.48 -16.82 -13.56
CA GLN A 63 -17.53 -17.88 -13.93
C GLN A 63 -17.84 -19.23 -13.27
N LYS A 64 -18.82 -19.28 -12.36
CA LYS A 64 -19.23 -20.50 -11.64
C LYS A 64 -20.57 -21.07 -12.14
N GLU A 65 -21.25 -20.37 -13.05
CA GLU A 65 -22.31 -20.91 -13.92
C GLU A 65 -21.68 -21.43 -15.22
#